data_AF-A0A934XA96-F1
#
_entry.id   AF-A0A934XA96-F1
#
_cell.length_a   1.000
_cell.length_b   1.000
_cell.length_c   1.000
_cell.angle_alpha   90.00
_cell.angle_beta   90.00
_cell.angle_gamma   90.00
#
_symmetry.space_group_name_H-M   'P 1'
#
loop_
_entity.id
_entity.type
_entity.pdbx_description
1 polymer ?
#
loop_
_entity_poly.entity_id
_entity_poly.type
_entity_poly.pdbx_seq_one_letter_code
_entity_poly.pdbx_strand_id
1 'polypeptide(L)'
;MLALVLPSQLVSVGNGNPRAPLQQPADDEQIEAAPTKYKGLKDAGLDRPLVFPDWDAPTAADRSLVYDKGTLVVHELRKLMGEERFWKGFARYTRTHWGQSVETADFQRAMEASSGIDLSAFFRRWVYLQD
;
A
#
# COMPACT_ATOMS: atom_id res chain seq x y z
N MET A 1 -8.02 5.09 -11.07
CA MET A 1 -8.57 4.96 -9.71
C MET A 1 -7.70 3.95 -8.97
N LEU A 2 -6.91 4.38 -7.98
CA LEU A 2 -6.05 3.43 -7.29
C LEU A 2 -6.92 2.54 -6.40
N ALA A 3 -6.97 1.26 -6.72
CA ALA A 3 -7.36 0.26 -5.76
C ALA A 3 -6.19 0.09 -4.79
N LEU A 4 -6.04 1.02 -3.83
CA LEU A 4 -5.49 0.67 -2.52
C LEU A 4 -6.53 -0.28 -1.92
N VAL A 5 -6.58 -1.51 -2.43
CA VAL A 5 -7.21 -2.61 -1.70
C VAL A 5 -6.21 -2.91 -0.60
N LEU A 6 -6.26 -2.04 0.41
CA LEU A 6 -5.92 -2.45 1.74
C LEU A 6 -6.65 -3.79 1.94
N PRO A 7 -5.95 -4.85 2.38
CA PRO A 7 -6.59 -6.09 2.78
C PRO A 7 -7.90 -5.76 3.50
N SER A 8 -8.96 -6.51 3.26
CA SER A 8 -10.25 -6.30 3.93
C SER A 8 -10.15 -6.26 5.48
N GLN A 9 -8.98 -6.63 6.02
CA GLN A 9 -8.58 -6.53 7.43
C GLN A 9 -8.09 -5.13 7.87
N LEU A 10 -7.69 -4.24 6.95
CA LEU A 10 -7.21 -2.87 7.24
C LEU A 10 -8.32 -1.81 7.22
N VAL A 11 -9.51 -2.15 6.71
CA VAL A 11 -10.69 -1.25 6.66
C VAL A 11 -11.82 -1.78 7.56
N SER A 12 -11.48 -2.15 8.80
CA SER A 12 -12.49 -2.30 9.86
C SER A 12 -12.52 -1.03 10.71
N VAL A 13 -13.26 -0.03 10.25
CA VAL A 13 -13.60 1.17 11.04
C VAL A 13 -15.11 1.26 11.12
N GLY A 14 -15.68 0.90 12.27
CA GLY A 14 -17.11 1.10 12.52
C GLY A 14 -17.72 0.37 13.71
N ASN A 15 -17.14 0.49 14.92
CA ASN A 15 -17.90 0.56 16.18
C ASN A 15 -16.94 0.58 17.38
N GLY A 16 -16.62 1.77 17.91
CA GLY A 16 -16.22 2.01 19.31
C GLY A 16 -15.19 1.11 20.01
N ASN A 17 -14.48 0.24 19.31
CA ASN A 17 -13.65 -0.80 19.91
C ASN A 17 -12.19 -0.30 19.95
N PRO A 18 -11.58 -0.13 21.15
CA PRO A 18 -10.17 0.20 21.25
C PRO A 18 -9.34 -0.97 20.72
N ARG A 19 -8.94 -0.89 19.45
CA ARG A 19 -8.07 -1.84 18.74
C ARG A 19 -8.48 -3.30 18.99
N ALA A 20 -9.36 -3.84 18.14
CA ALA A 20 -9.25 -5.28 17.89
C ALA A 20 -7.79 -5.53 17.46
N PRO A 21 -7.05 -6.43 18.13
CA PRO A 21 -5.70 -6.74 17.72
C PRO A 21 -5.77 -7.11 16.24
N LEU A 22 -4.82 -6.61 15.45
CA LEU A 22 -4.55 -7.13 14.11
C LEU A 22 -4.74 -8.66 14.16
N GLN A 23 -5.22 -9.28 13.09
CA GLN A 23 -5.10 -10.74 12.98
C GLN A 23 -3.60 -11.05 12.76
N GLN A 24 -2.77 -10.77 13.76
CA GLN A 24 -1.31 -10.65 13.71
C GLN A 24 -0.66 -11.81 12.95
N PRO A 25 -0.99 -13.09 13.21
CA PRO A 25 -0.31 -14.18 12.50
C PRO A 25 -0.64 -14.25 11.00
N ALA A 26 -1.84 -13.84 10.57
CA ALA A 26 -2.24 -13.92 9.17
C ALA A 26 -1.77 -12.71 8.35
N ASP A 27 -1.72 -11.53 8.97
CA ASP A 27 -1.21 -10.31 8.34
C ASP A 27 0.32 -10.38 8.17
N ASP A 28 1.03 -10.91 9.17
CA ASP A 28 2.49 -11.07 9.12
C ASP A 28 2.88 -12.11 8.06
N GLU A 29 2.16 -13.22 7.92
CA GLU A 29 2.44 -14.24 6.88
C GLU A 29 2.34 -13.67 5.46
N GLN A 30 1.34 -12.82 5.19
CA GLN A 30 1.19 -12.18 3.87
C GLN A 30 2.31 -11.18 3.58
N ILE A 31 2.72 -10.41 4.59
CA ILE A 31 3.83 -9.47 4.49
C ILE A 31 5.15 -10.21 4.22
N GLU A 32 5.42 -11.30 4.95
CA GLU A 32 6.62 -12.11 4.78
C GLU A 32 6.65 -12.85 3.43
N ALA A 33 5.49 -13.25 2.91
CA ALA A 33 5.38 -13.90 1.60
C ALA A 33 5.47 -12.91 0.42
N ALA A 34 5.12 -11.63 0.62
CA ALA A 34 5.03 -10.63 -0.44
C ALA A 34 6.34 -10.44 -1.24
N PRO A 35 7.55 -10.36 -0.64
CA PRO A 35 8.80 -10.29 -1.38
C PRO A 35 8.99 -11.45 -2.36
N THR A 36 8.71 -12.68 -1.92
CA THR A 36 8.86 -13.89 -2.74
C THR A 36 7.87 -13.90 -3.90
N LYS A 37 6.61 -13.58 -3.63
CA LYS A 37 5.57 -13.53 -4.67
C LYS A 37 5.83 -12.43 -5.69
N TYR A 38 6.18 -11.22 -5.23
CA TYR A 38 6.54 -10.13 -6.12
C TYR A 38 7.77 -10.46 -6.97
N LYS A 39 8.81 -11.07 -6.37
CA LYS A 39 9.97 -11.56 -7.13
C LYS A 39 9.57 -12.55 -8.23
N GLY A 40 8.67 -13.49 -7.94
CA GLY A 40 8.15 -14.44 -8.93
C GLY A 40 7.44 -13.75 -10.10
N LEU A 41 6.59 -12.76 -9.83
CA LEU A 41 5.94 -11.95 -10.86
C LEU A 41 6.95 -11.18 -11.70
N LYS A 42 7.95 -10.58 -11.05
CA LYS A 42 9.00 -9.82 -11.72
C LYS A 42 9.89 -10.68 -12.62
N ASP A 43 10.32 -11.84 -12.14
CA ASP A 43 11.14 -12.79 -12.90
C ASP A 43 10.37 -13.35 -14.12
N ALA A 44 9.03 -13.42 -14.03
CA ALA A 44 8.15 -13.80 -15.13
C ALA A 44 7.85 -12.66 -16.12
N GLY A 45 8.41 -11.45 -15.94
CA GLY A 45 8.16 -10.29 -16.80
C GLY A 45 6.78 -9.66 -16.60
N LEU A 46 6.13 -9.92 -15.47
CA LEU A 46 4.79 -9.43 -15.13
C LEU A 46 4.81 -8.21 -14.19
N ASP A 47 5.99 -7.62 -13.94
CA ASP A 47 6.11 -6.38 -13.17
C ASP A 47 5.70 -5.17 -14.02
N ARG A 48 4.88 -4.30 -13.42
CA ARG A 48 4.45 -3.03 -14.02
C ARG A 48 4.14 -1.99 -12.93
N PRO A 49 3.89 -0.72 -13.29
CA PRO A 49 3.47 0.29 -12.32
C PRO A 49 2.26 -0.20 -11.51
N LEU A 50 2.12 0.25 -10.26
CA LEU A 50 0.90 0.04 -9.47
C LEU A 50 -0.22 1.01 -9.88
N VAL A 51 0.13 2.06 -10.60
CA VAL A 51 -0.78 3.05 -11.17
C VAL A 51 -0.78 2.87 -12.68
N PHE A 52 -1.87 2.29 -13.20
CA PHE A 52 -2.02 2.04 -14.63
C PHE A 52 -3.48 2.21 -15.09
N PRO A 53 -3.71 2.59 -16.36
CA PRO A 53 -5.03 3.01 -16.84
C PRO A 53 -5.99 1.85 -17.17
N ASP A 54 -5.48 0.64 -17.42
CA ASP A 54 -6.21 -0.51 -17.98
C ASP A 54 -6.83 -1.45 -16.93
N TRP A 55 -7.31 -0.92 -15.80
CA TRP A 55 -7.91 -1.75 -14.72
C TRP A 55 -9.33 -2.27 -15.03
N ASP A 56 -9.94 -1.90 -16.15
CA ASP A 56 -11.30 -2.35 -16.52
C ASP A 56 -11.37 -3.85 -16.87
N ALA A 57 -10.23 -4.47 -17.22
CA ALA A 57 -10.14 -5.90 -17.52
C ALA A 57 -8.81 -6.50 -17.01
N PRO A 58 -8.61 -6.58 -15.69
CA PRO A 58 -7.33 -7.00 -15.12
C PRO A 58 -7.14 -8.51 -15.30
N THR A 59 -5.91 -8.91 -15.62
CA THR A 59 -5.50 -10.31 -15.63
C THR A 59 -5.40 -10.87 -14.21
N ALA A 60 -5.19 -12.19 -14.08
CA ALA A 60 -4.87 -12.77 -12.78
C ALA A 60 -3.55 -12.22 -12.23
N ALA A 61 -2.55 -12.02 -13.11
CA ALA A 61 -1.27 -11.43 -12.75
C ALA A 61 -1.41 -9.99 -12.25
N ASP A 62 -2.29 -9.18 -12.86
CA ASP A 62 -2.53 -7.81 -12.42
C ASP A 62 -3.09 -7.76 -11.00
N ARG A 63 -4.04 -8.64 -10.70
CA ARG A 63 -4.59 -8.79 -9.35
C ARG A 63 -3.50 -9.20 -8.37
N SER A 64 -2.74 -10.25 -8.66
CA SER A 64 -1.62 -10.67 -7.80
C SER A 64 -0.60 -9.56 -7.60
N LEU A 65 -0.23 -8.84 -8.66
CA LEU A 65 0.72 -7.75 -8.60
C LEU A 65 0.25 -6.65 -7.65
N VAL A 66 -0.98 -6.13 -7.80
CA VAL A 66 -1.43 -5.04 -6.93
C VAL A 66 -1.48 -5.43 -5.46
N TYR A 67 -1.79 -6.70 -5.15
CA TYR A 67 -1.78 -7.18 -3.76
C TYR A 67 -0.37 -7.44 -3.25
N ASP A 68 0.44 -8.23 -3.96
CA ASP A 68 1.75 -8.67 -3.48
C ASP A 68 2.76 -7.51 -3.50
N LYS A 69 2.85 -6.78 -4.62
CA LYS A 69 3.71 -5.59 -4.71
C LYS A 69 3.16 -4.46 -3.84
N GLY A 70 1.84 -4.24 -3.81
CA GLY A 70 1.23 -3.21 -2.95
C GLY A 70 1.53 -3.44 -1.47
N THR A 71 1.41 -4.68 -0.98
CA THR A 71 1.77 -5.06 0.39
C THR A 71 3.25 -4.79 0.67
N LEU A 72 4.14 -5.20 -0.23
CA LEU A 72 5.57 -4.94 -0.10
C LEU A 72 5.88 -3.43 -0.05
N VAL A 73 5.26 -2.63 -0.91
CA VAL A 73 5.46 -1.17 -0.94
C VAL A 73 5.02 -0.52 0.36
N VAL A 74 3.86 -0.89 0.91
CA VAL A 74 3.39 -0.36 2.20
C VAL A 74 4.32 -0.78 3.33
N HIS A 75 4.81 -2.01 3.32
CA HIS A 75 5.75 -2.52 4.32
C HIS A 75 7.11 -1.80 4.26
N GLU A 76 7.71 -1.65 3.08
CA GLU A 76 8.97 -0.93 2.91
C GLU A 76 8.83 0.57 3.23
N LEU A 77 7.67 1.17 2.94
CA LEU A 77 7.38 2.54 3.34
C LEU A 77 7.32 2.67 4.87
N ARG A 78 6.68 1.73 5.57
CA ARG A 78 6.65 1.69 7.04
C ARG A 78 8.06 1.57 7.61
N LYS A 79 8.92 0.74 7.03
CA LYS A 79 10.34 0.61 7.43
C LYS A 79 11.11 1.91 7.20
N LEU A 80 10.93 2.55 6.05
CA LEU A 80 11.58 3.81 5.71
C LEU A 80 11.20 4.95 6.66
N MET A 81 9.90 5.06 6.99
CA MET A 81 9.38 6.13 7.84
C MET A 81 9.57 5.86 9.34
N GLY A 82 9.67 4.58 9.72
CA GLY A 82 9.53 4.12 11.10
C GLY A 82 8.07 4.05 11.55
N GLU A 83 7.82 3.21 12.57
CA GLU A 83 6.49 2.89 13.09
C GLU A 83 5.63 4.12 13.41
N GLU A 84 6.15 5.03 14.24
CA GLU A 84 5.38 6.16 14.76
C GLU A 84 4.89 7.10 13.65
N ARG A 85 5.80 7.49 12.75
CA ARG A 85 5.51 8.43 11.65
C ARG A 85 4.57 7.79 10.63
N PHE A 86 4.76 6.50 10.36
CA PHE A 86 3.90 5.74 9.46
C PHE A 86 2.46 5.69 9.99
N TRP A 87 2.25 5.20 11.21
CA TRP A 87 0.90 5.06 11.77
C TRP A 87 0.21 6.40 11.99
N LYS A 88 0.95 7.45 12.37
CA LYS A 88 0.43 8.81 12.45
C LYS A 88 -0.04 9.34 11.09
N GLY A 89 0.74 9.09 10.04
CA GLY A 89 0.38 9.46 8.66
C GLY A 89 -0.83 8.70 8.16
N PHE A 90 -0.83 7.38 8.34
CA PHE A 90 -1.91 6.51 7.93
C PHE A 90 -3.24 6.88 8.61
N ALA A 91 -3.24 7.08 9.92
CA ALA A 91 -4.44 7.49 10.66
C ALA A 91 -4.95 8.89 10.24
N ARG A 92 -4.04 9.82 9.90
CA ARG A 92 -4.43 11.13 9.36
C ARG A 92 -5.04 10.98 7.97
N TYR A 93 -4.40 10.22 7.09
CA TYR A 93 -4.87 9.96 5.72
C TYR A 93 -6.29 9.40 5.72
N THR A 94 -6.54 8.30 6.45
CA THR A 94 -7.85 7.65 6.48
C THR A 94 -8.94 8.55 7.04
N ARG A 95 -8.65 9.34 8.08
CA ARG A 95 -9.59 10.30 8.66
C ARG A 95 -9.88 11.47 7.71
N THR A 96 -8.87 12.00 7.05
CA THR A 96 -9.02 13.15 6.15
C THR A 96 -9.82 12.80 4.89
N HIS A 97 -9.65 11.58 4.38
CA HIS A 97 -10.25 11.15 3.12
C HIS A 97 -11.43 10.19 3.28
N TRP A 98 -12.00 10.10 4.48
CA TRP A 98 -13.16 9.25 4.73
C TRP A 98 -14.34 9.63 3.81
N GLY A 99 -14.85 8.65 3.06
CA GLY A 99 -15.98 8.85 2.13
C GLY A 99 -15.63 9.60 0.85
N GLN A 100 -14.34 9.81 0.55
CA GLN A 100 -13.88 10.51 -0.65
C GLN A 100 -13.23 9.54 -1.65
N SER A 101 -13.27 9.91 -2.92
CA SER A 101 -12.40 9.31 -3.94
C SER A 101 -11.00 9.90 -3.81
N VAL A 102 -9.98 9.04 -3.83
CA VAL A 102 -8.57 9.41 -3.64
C VAL A 102 -7.68 8.78 -4.69
N GLU A 103 -6.52 9.40 -4.89
CA GLU A 103 -5.45 8.91 -5.74
C GLU A 103 -4.20 8.53 -4.92
N THR A 104 -3.28 7.80 -5.54
CA THR A 104 -2.00 7.42 -4.89
C THR A 104 -1.20 8.63 -4.42
N ALA A 105 -1.32 9.76 -5.14
CA ALA A 105 -0.67 11.01 -4.78
C ALA A 105 -1.23 11.60 -3.47
N ASP A 106 -2.50 11.37 -3.12
CA ASP A 106 -3.05 11.77 -1.81
C ASP A 106 -2.39 11.01 -0.67
N PHE A 107 -2.21 9.70 -0.86
CA PHE A 107 -1.52 8.86 0.10
C PHE A 107 -0.06 9.30 0.27
N GLN A 108 0.68 9.49 -0.83
CA GLN A 108 2.06 10.00 -0.79
C GLN A 108 2.13 11.31 0.02
N ARG A 109 1.32 12.31 -0.34
CA ARG A 109 1.30 13.61 0.35
C ARG A 109 1.01 13.48 1.84
N ALA A 110 0.10 12.59 2.23
CA ALA A 110 -0.24 12.39 3.64
C ALA A 110 0.92 11.78 4.45
N MET A 111 1.64 10.84 3.85
CA MET A 111 2.81 10.20 4.46
C MET A 111 4.02 11.15 4.52
N GLU A 112 4.25 11.96 3.48
CA GLU A 112 5.27 13.01 3.48
C GLU A 112 4.98 14.04 4.58
N ALA A 113 3.72 14.51 4.68
CA ALA A 113 3.31 15.47 5.69
C ALA A 113 3.45 14.96 7.13
N SER A 114 3.29 13.65 7.37
CA SER A 114 3.43 13.08 8.72
C SER A 114 4.87 12.82 9.12
N SER A 115 5.74 12.54 8.15
CA SER A 115 7.12 12.15 8.39
C SER A 115 8.13 13.27 8.20
N GLY A 116 7.84 14.26 7.35
CA GLY A 116 8.79 15.26 6.88
C GLY A 116 9.83 14.70 5.88
N ILE A 117 9.62 13.49 5.35
CA ILE A 117 10.51 12.83 4.39
C ILE A 117 9.98 13.09 2.99
N ASP A 118 10.85 13.46 2.03
CA ASP A 118 10.50 13.45 0.61
C ASP A 118 10.42 12.00 0.12
N LEU A 119 9.22 11.57 -0.25
CA LEU A 119 8.95 10.20 -0.69
C LEU A 119 8.91 10.09 -2.22
N SER A 120 9.23 11.15 -2.96
CA SER A 120 9.19 11.16 -4.43
C SER A 120 10.03 10.06 -5.05
N ALA A 121 11.28 9.88 -4.59
CA ALA A 121 12.16 8.83 -5.11
C ALA A 121 11.61 7.42 -4.80
N PHE A 122 11.03 7.24 -3.62
CA PHE A 122 10.40 5.97 -3.23
C PHE A 122 9.22 5.64 -4.14
N PHE A 123 8.29 6.57 -4.34
CA PHE A 123 7.12 6.34 -5.18
C PHE A 123 7.48 6.20 -6.67
N ARG A 124 8.43 6.99 -7.19
CA ARG A 124 8.95 6.80 -8.56
C ARG A 124 9.46 5.37 -8.75
N ARG A 125 10.30 4.90 -7.84
CA ARG A 125 10.90 3.57 -7.90
C ARG A 125 9.89 2.43 -7.79
N TRP A 126 8.95 2.53 -6.85
CA TRP A 126 8.12 1.40 -6.45
C TRP A 126 6.72 1.42 -7.05
N VAL A 127 6.11 2.60 -7.18
CA VAL A 127 4.71 2.75 -7.60
C VAL A 127 4.62 3.07 -9.08
N TYR A 128 5.40 4.05 -9.54
CA TYR A 128 5.32 4.54 -10.91
C TYR A 128 6.27 3.84 -11.88
N LEU A 129 7.26 3.10 -11.36
CA LEU A 129 8.37 2.51 -12.13
C LEU A 129 9.02 3.53 -13.08
N GLN A 130 9.40 4.68 -12.53
CA GLN A 130 10.09 5.76 -13.23
C GLN A 130 11.51 5.91 -12.68
N ASP A 131 12.48 6.15 -13.57
CA ASP A 131 13.88 6.44 -13.22
C ASP A 131 14.10 7.93 -12.92
#